data_AF-A0A2G9TA43-F1
#
_entry.id   AF-A0A2G9TA43-F1
#
_cell.length_a   1.000
_cell.length_b   1.000
_cell.length_c   1.000
_cell.angle_alpha   90.00
_cell.angle_beta   90.00
_cell.angle_gamma   90.00
#
_symmetry.space_group_name_H-M   'P 1'
#
loop_
_entity.id
_entity.type
_entity.pdbx_description
1 polymer ?
#
loop_
_entity_poly.entity_id
_entity_poly.type
_entity_poly.pdbx_seq_one_letter_code
_entity_poly.pdbx_strand_id
1 'polypeptide(L)' 'TFVACWTPFFLVSLYRPICRCTIPRAVETVTAWLGYLNSALNPIIYTVFSQDFRAAFKKIIRRLCLLKEY' A
#
# COMPACT_ATOMS: atom_id res chain seq x y z
N THR A 1 3.80 -1.38 -6.75
CA THR A 1 3.01 -1.56 -5.52
C THR A 1 2.43 -2.95 -5.42
N PHE A 2 1.55 -3.34 -6.35
CA PHE A 2 0.80 -4.59 -6.27
C PHE A 2 1.68 -5.82 -6.05
N VAL A 3 2.65 -6.04 -6.94
CA VAL A 3 3.58 -7.18 -6.83
C VAL A 3 4.31 -7.14 -5.48
N ALA A 4 5.00 -6.05 -5.15
CA ALA A 4 5.76 -5.95 -3.90
C ALA A 4 4.92 -6.16 -2.63
N CYS A 5 3.69 -5.66 -2.59
CA CYS A 5 2.79 -5.80 -1.44
C CYS A 5 2.18 -7.20 -1.30
N TRP A 6 1.86 -7.86 -2.41
CA TRP A 6 1.18 -9.15 -2.41
C TRP A 6 2.12 -10.36 -2.47
N THR A 7 3.33 -10.20 -3.02
CA THR A 7 4.34 -11.28 -3.12
C THR A 7 4.59 -11.97 -1.77
N PRO A 8 4.79 -11.27 -0.63
CA PRO A 8 5.04 -11.92 0.66
C PRO A 8 3.88 -12.83 1.09
N PHE A 9 2.64 -12.37 0.92
CA PHE A 9 1.43 -13.13 1.25
C PHE A 9 1.29 -14.38 0.37
N PHE A 10 1.50 -14.23 -0.94
CA PHE A 10 1.44 -15.36 -1.86
C PHE A 10 2.55 -16.39 -1.60
N LEU A 11 3.77 -15.95 -1.28
CA LEU A 11 4.87 -16.85 -0.92
C LEU A 11 4.56 -17.66 0.34
N VAL A 12 4.06 -17.01 1.41
CA VAL A 12 3.65 -17.70 2.64
C VAL A 12 2.51 -18.70 2.39
N SER A 13 1.53 -18.30 1.57
CA SER A 13 0.38 -19.15 1.22
C SER A 13 0.79 -20.38 0.42
N LEU A 14 1.72 -20.24 -0.53
CA LEU A 14 2.27 -21.35 -1.31
C LEU A 14 3.22 -22.23 -0.48
N TYR A 15 3.96 -21.65 0.45
CA TYR A 15 4.92 -22.38 1.29
C TYR A 15 4.25 -23.25 2.35
N ARG A 16 3.12 -22.80 2.93
CA ARG A 16 2.36 -23.53 3.96
C ARG A 16 2.11 -25.01 3.62
N PRO A 17 1.52 -25.38 2.46
CA PRO A 17 1.29 -26.78 2.13
C PRO A 17 2.58 -27.57 1.86
N ILE A 18 3.66 -26.91 1.47
CA ILE A 18 4.97 -27.54 1.18
C ILE A 18 5.66 -27.95 2.48
N CYS A 19 5.75 -27.03 3.45
CA CYS A 19 6.43 -27.30 4.70
C CYS A 19 5.58 -28.15 5.66
N ARG A 20 4.24 -28.18 5.49
CA ARG A 20 3.27 -28.73 6.45
C ARG A 20 3.47 -28.21 7.88
N CYS A 21 3.95 -26.98 7.97
CA CYS A 21 4.36 -26.34 9.20
C CYS A 21 3.34 -25.29 9.64
N THR A 22 3.29 -25.03 10.94
CA THR A 22 2.47 -23.93 11.48
C THR A 22 3.21 -22.63 11.24
N ILE A 23 2.64 -21.77 10.39
CA ILE A 23 3.16 -20.41 10.20
C ILE A 23 2.85 -19.59 11.46
N PRO A 24 3.81 -18.83 12.01
CA PRO A 24 3.53 -17.94 13.13
C PRO A 24 2.47 -16.90 12.77
N ARG A 25 1.52 -16.65 13.67
CA ARG A 25 0.45 -15.65 13.45
C ARG A 25 0.99 -14.26 13.11
N ALA A 26 2.14 -13.88 13.66
CA ALA A 26 2.77 -12.60 13.36
C ALA A 26 3.14 -12.49 11.87
N VAL A 27 3.64 -13.56 11.25
CA VAL A 27 4.00 -13.59 9.83
C VAL A 27 2.75 -13.44 8.97
N GLU A 28 1.70 -14.21 9.25
CA GLU A 28 0.42 -14.08 8.54
C GLU A 28 -0.13 -12.66 8.64
N THR A 29 -0.12 -12.11 9.85
CA THR A 29 -0.61 -10.75 10.14
C THR A 29 0.18 -9.73 9.32
N VAL A 30 1.51 -9.72 9.41
CA VAL A 30 2.37 -8.76 8.69
C VAL A 30 2.18 -8.88 7.18
N THR A 31 2.14 -10.10 6.62
CA THR A 31 1.94 -10.29 5.19
C THR A 31 0.56 -9.82 4.70
N ALA A 32 -0.49 -9.99 5.51
CA ALA A 32 -1.82 -9.46 5.19
C ALA A 32 -1.85 -7.93 5.24
N TRP A 33 -1.24 -7.31 6.26
CA TRP A 33 -1.13 -5.86 6.34
C TRP A 33 -0.34 -5.26 5.18
N LEU A 34 0.71 -5.92 4.71
CA LEU A 34 1.45 -5.51 3.50
C LEU A 34 0.53 -5.49 2.26
N GLY A 35 -0.36 -6.47 2.13
CA GLY A 35 -1.39 -6.48 1.08
C GLY A 35 -2.32 -5.28 1.17
N TYR A 36 -2.78 -4.92 2.37
CA TYR A 36 -3.63 -3.74 2.58
C TYR A 36 -2.90 -2.42 2.27
N LEU A 37 -1.59 -2.34 2.49
CA LEU A 37 -0.79 -1.17 2.14
C LEU A 37 -0.72 -0.92 0.63
N ASN A 38 -1.07 -1.90 -0.22
CA ASN A 38 -1.08 -1.73 -1.67
C ASN A 38 -1.91 -0.51 -2.13
N SER A 39 -3.10 -0.32 -1.53
CA SER A 39 -3.98 0.78 -1.90
C SER A 39 -3.49 2.13 -1.35
N ALA A 40 -2.90 2.14 -0.15
CA ALA A 40 -2.37 3.35 0.49
C ALA A 40 -1.12 3.91 -0.21
N LEU A 41 -0.31 3.03 -0.80
CA LEU A 41 0.90 3.41 -1.52
C LEU A 41 0.63 3.99 -2.91
N ASN A 42 -0.54 3.71 -3.51
CA ASN A 42 -0.86 4.18 -4.86
C ASN A 42 -0.87 5.72 -4.96
N PRO A 43 -1.56 6.48 -4.08
CA PRO A 43 -1.46 7.95 -4.06
C PRO A 43 -0.03 8.48 -3.90
N ILE A 44 0.80 7.81 -3.09
CA ILE A 44 2.21 8.19 -2.88
C ILE A 44 3.00 8.00 -4.18
N ILE A 45 2.82 6.87 -4.85
CA ILE A 45 3.50 6.58 -6.12
C ILE A 45 3.06 7.56 -7.21
N TYR A 46 1.77 7.85 -7.33
CA TYR A 46 1.30 8.83 -8.31
C TYR A 46 1.81 10.24 -8.00
N THR A 47 1.88 10.65 -6.73
CA THR A 47 2.42 11.97 -6.38
C THR A 47 3.94 12.07 -6.54
N VAL A 48 4.69 10.97 -6.41
CA VAL A 48 6.15 10.97 -6.62
C VAL A 48 6.50 10.93 -8.11
N PHE A 49 5.90 10.01 -8.87
CA PHE A 49 6.30 9.69 -10.23
C PHE A 49 5.49 10.41 -11.33
N SER A 50 4.27 10.91 -11.03
CA SER A 50 3.47 11.68 -12.00
C SER A 50 3.45 13.17 -11.63
N GLN A 51 4.06 13.99 -12.48
CA GLN A 51 4.12 15.43 -12.29
C GLN A 51 2.73 16.08 -12.38
N ASP A 52 1.89 15.63 -13.31
CA ASP A 52 0.52 16.12 -13.49
C ASP A 52 -0.35 15.79 -12.28
N PHE A 53 -0.27 14.54 -11.81
CA PHE A 53 -1.01 14.12 -10.62
C PHE A 53 -0.56 14.89 -9.38
N ARG A 54 0.75 15.12 -9.22
CA ARG A 54 1.31 15.95 -8.15
C ARG A 54 0.82 17.39 -8.22
N ALA A 55 0.75 17.99 -9.40
CA ALA A 55 0.25 19.36 -9.57
C ALA A 55 -1.24 19.47 -9.19
N ALA A 56 -2.07 18.54 -9.67
CA ALA A 56 -3.48 18.48 -9.31
C ALA A 56 -3.69 18.26 -7.80
N PHE A 57 -2.94 17.33 -7.21
CA PHE A 57 -3.01 17.03 -5.77
C PHE A 57 -2.63 18.24 -4.91
N LYS A 58 -1.55 18.97 -5.27
CA LYS A 58 -1.18 20.24 -4.62
C LYS A 58 -2.27 21.30 -4.72
N LYS A 59 -2.95 21.40 -5.87
CA LYS A 59 -4.06 22.34 -6.06
C LYS A 59 -5.25 22.01 -5.15
N ILE A 60 -5.58 20.73 -4.99
CA ILE A 60 -6.64 20.26 -4.08
C ILE A 60 -6.28 20.60 -2.63
N ILE A 61 -5.06 20.27 -2.17
CA ILE A 61 -4.62 20.58 -0.80
C ILE A 61 -4.68 22.09 -0.52
N ARG A 62 -4.16 22.92 -1.44
CA ARG A 62 -4.22 24.39 -1.28
C ARG A 62 -5.66 24.88 -1.15
N ARG A 63 -6.59 24.36 -1.95
CA ARG A 63 -8.00 24.73 -1.86
C ARG A 63 -8.64 24.28 -0.54
N LEU A 64 -8.35 23.07 -0.07
CA LEU A 64 -8.87 22.59 1.21
C LEU A 64 -8.33 23.39 2.40
N CYS A 65 -7.06 23.78 2.38
CA CYS A 65 -6.47 24.63 3.41
C CYS A 65 -7.05 26.05 3.38
N LEU A 66 -7.22 26.64 2.18
CA LEU A 66 -7.80 27.97 2.03
C LEU A 66 -9.29 28.01 2.39
N LEU A 67 -10.05 26.94 2.13
CA LEU A 67 -11.45 26.80 2.58
C LEU A 67 -11.56 26.60 4.10
N LYS A 68 -10.48 26.23 4.78
CA LYS A 68 -10.47 26.07 6.24
C LYS A 68 -10.27 27.40 6.97
N GLU A 69 -9.86 28.45 6.27
CA GLU A 69 -9.63 29.79 6.81
C GLU A 69 -10.78 30.78 6.54
N TYR A 70 -11.90 30.32 5.97
CA TYR A 70 -13.13 31.08 5.76
C TYR A 70 -14.30 30.40 6.49
#